data_AF-A0A6H2A2Q3-F1
#
_entry.id   AF-A0A6H2A2Q3-F1
#
_cell.length_a   1.000
_cell.length_b   1.000
_cell.length_c   1.000
_cell.angle_alpha   90.00
_cell.angle_beta   90.00
_cell.angle_gamma   90.00
#
_symmetry.space_group_name_H-M   'P 1'
#
loop_
_entity.id
_entity.type
_entity.pdbx_description
1 polymer ?
#
loop_
_entity_poly.entity_id
_entity_poly.type
_entity_poly.pdbx_seq_one_letter_code
_entity_poly.pdbx_strand_id
1 'polypeptide(L)'
;MAIIIPENFKFSLRELVDKQSFVDYGEGCWNFFPQDSIDMLHGISTYLNLPITVNSWSWGGGLRFRGYRGPSCTIGAQGSYHRSGRGWDFDVKGMTAEQVRTEIKANQDNELLKLIQRMEKKVTWVHVDMGDLKEGQNRIYLFNP
;
A
#
# COMPACT_ATOMS: atom_id res chain seq x y z
N MET A 1 5.34 14.23 14.45
CA MET A 1 4.09 13.73 15.06
C MET A 1 4.23 12.22 15.16
N ALA A 2 3.88 11.62 16.29
CA ALA A 2 3.96 10.16 16.42
C ALA A 2 2.87 9.51 15.56
N ILE A 3 3.22 8.43 14.85
CA ILE A 3 2.23 7.62 14.11
C ILE A 3 1.39 6.84 15.12
N ILE A 4 0.09 6.85 14.90
CA ILE A 4 -0.89 6.09 15.68
C ILE A 4 -1.18 4.82 14.89
N ILE A 5 -0.88 3.67 15.48
CA ILE A 5 -1.20 2.37 14.90
C ILE A 5 -2.63 2.01 15.29
N PRO A 6 -3.55 1.78 14.32
CA PRO A 6 -4.92 1.39 14.64
C PRO A 6 -4.98 0.13 15.47
N GLU A 7 -6.02 0.01 16.32
CA GLU A 7 -6.30 -1.25 17.00
C GLU A 7 -6.55 -2.36 15.97
N ASN A 8 -6.05 -3.57 16.23
CA ASN A 8 -6.13 -4.71 15.30
C ASN A 8 -5.45 -4.48 13.93
N PHE A 9 -4.48 -3.57 13.85
CA PHE A 9 -3.63 -3.43 12.67
C PHE A 9 -2.91 -4.75 12.37
N LYS A 10 -3.12 -5.28 11.16
CA LYS A 10 -2.75 -6.67 10.80
C LYS A 10 -1.32 -6.82 10.25
N PHE A 11 -0.57 -5.73 10.11
CA PHE A 11 0.74 -5.75 9.44
C PHE A 11 1.88 -5.44 10.40
N SER A 12 2.99 -6.15 10.21
CA SER A 12 4.25 -5.81 10.89
C SER A 12 5.06 -4.81 10.07
N LEU A 13 5.89 -3.99 10.72
CA LEU A 13 6.75 -3.04 10.01
C LEU A 13 7.70 -3.72 9.00
N ARG A 14 8.13 -4.95 9.27
CA ARG A 14 8.95 -5.77 8.35
C ARG A 14 8.22 -6.11 7.05
N GLU A 15 6.90 -6.10 7.05
CA GLU A 15 6.09 -6.26 5.86
C GLU A 15 5.88 -4.93 5.11
N LEU A 16 5.99 -3.79 5.81
CA LEU A 16 5.76 -2.47 5.22
C LEU A 16 7.02 -1.83 4.62
N VAL A 17 8.21 -2.20 5.07
CA VAL A 17 9.49 -1.70 4.53
C VAL A 17 10.36 -2.82 3.97
N ASP A 18 11.35 -2.49 3.17
CA ASP A 18 12.38 -3.44 2.76
C ASP A 18 13.36 -3.78 3.90
N LYS A 19 14.09 -4.88 3.74
CA LYS A 19 15.02 -5.38 4.75
C LYS A 19 16.10 -4.36 5.14
N GLN A 20 16.64 -3.61 4.18
CA GLN A 20 17.70 -2.65 4.45
C GLN A 20 17.16 -1.50 5.29
N SER A 21 16.02 -0.91 4.89
CA SER A 21 15.33 0.11 5.67
C SER A 21 15.05 -0.37 7.11
N PHE A 22 14.56 -1.61 7.29
CA PHE A 22 14.30 -2.13 8.63
C PHE A 22 15.59 -2.30 9.46
N VAL A 23 16.68 -2.77 8.85
CA VAL A 23 17.97 -2.92 9.54
C VAL A 23 18.52 -1.56 9.99
N ASP A 24 18.41 -0.54 9.14
CA ASP A 24 19.00 0.77 9.39
C ASP A 24 18.22 1.58 10.45
N TYR A 25 16.89 1.42 10.50
CA TYR A 25 16.03 2.30 11.30
C TYR A 25 15.14 1.58 12.33
N GLY A 26 14.96 0.25 12.23
CA GLY A 26 14.08 -0.51 13.12
C GLY A 26 12.67 0.08 13.19
N GLU A 27 12.17 0.29 14.41
CA GLU A 27 10.87 0.94 14.65
C GLU A 27 10.81 2.40 14.15
N GLY A 28 11.96 3.06 13.92
CA GLY A 28 12.02 4.38 13.31
C GLY A 28 11.38 4.44 11.92
N CYS A 29 11.26 3.30 11.23
CA CYS A 29 10.59 3.18 9.95
C CYS A 29 9.11 3.60 9.96
N TRP A 30 8.43 3.62 11.11
CA TRP A 30 7.06 4.13 11.19
C TRP A 30 6.97 5.57 10.67
N ASN A 31 8.02 6.38 10.89
CA ASN A 31 8.07 7.77 10.43
C ASN A 31 8.18 7.93 8.90
N PHE A 32 8.34 6.84 8.15
CA PHE A 32 8.37 6.89 6.68
C PHE A 32 6.97 6.99 6.08
N PHE A 33 5.93 6.70 6.87
CA PHE A 33 4.56 6.68 6.42
C PHE A 33 3.79 7.86 7.01
N PRO A 34 3.05 8.62 6.21
CA PRO A 34 2.02 9.52 6.73
C PRO A 34 0.90 8.72 7.43
N GLN A 35 0.24 9.33 8.42
CA GLN A 35 -0.86 8.69 9.16
C GLN A 35 -1.93 8.13 8.21
N ASP A 36 -2.40 8.95 7.28
CA ASP A 36 -3.43 8.53 6.31
C ASP A 36 -3.02 7.33 5.45
N SER A 37 -1.73 7.10 5.24
CA SER A 37 -1.27 5.92 4.49
C SER A 37 -1.39 4.63 5.29
N ILE A 38 -1.14 4.71 6.60
CA ILE A 38 -1.36 3.60 7.54
C ILE A 38 -2.87 3.33 7.67
N ASP A 39 -3.67 4.39 7.78
CA ASP A 39 -5.14 4.28 7.85
C ASP A 39 -5.72 3.72 6.56
N MET A 40 -5.16 4.06 5.39
CA MET A 40 -5.54 3.49 4.10
C MET A 40 -5.29 1.97 4.07
N LEU A 41 -4.08 1.52 4.44
CA LEU A 41 -3.76 0.10 4.45
C LEU A 41 -4.61 -0.67 5.47
N HIS A 42 -4.85 -0.07 6.63
CA HIS A 42 -5.76 -0.63 7.64
C HIS A 42 -7.19 -0.76 7.09
N GLY A 43 -7.72 0.31 6.48
CA GLY A 43 -9.06 0.35 5.88
C GLY A 43 -9.25 -0.72 4.81
N ILE A 44 -8.28 -0.90 3.92
CA ILE A 44 -8.29 -1.96 2.90
C ILE A 44 -8.34 -3.35 3.55
N SER A 45 -7.46 -3.62 4.52
CA SER A 45 -7.40 -4.91 5.22
C SER A 45 -8.67 -5.22 6.02
N THR A 46 -9.27 -4.19 6.62
CA THR A 46 -10.52 -4.32 7.37
C THR A 46 -11.70 -4.55 6.43
N TYR A 47 -11.77 -3.80 5.33
CA TYR A 47 -12.83 -3.93 4.33
C TYR A 47 -12.82 -5.29 3.64
N LEU A 48 -11.67 -5.71 3.10
CA LEU A 48 -11.56 -6.99 2.39
C LEU A 48 -11.67 -8.18 3.35
N ASN A 49 -11.24 -7.99 4.60
CA ASN A 49 -11.23 -9.02 5.65
C ASN A 49 -10.60 -10.37 5.20
N LEU A 50 -9.59 -10.28 4.35
CA LEU A 50 -8.80 -11.41 3.84
C LEU A 50 -7.32 -11.18 4.17
N PRO A 51 -6.51 -12.26 4.23
CA PRO A 51 -5.06 -12.11 4.39
C PRO A 51 -4.46 -11.31 3.22
N ILE A 52 -3.73 -10.25 3.55
CA ILE A 52 -3.02 -9.38 2.61
C ILE A 52 -1.52 -9.60 2.80
N THR A 53 -0.76 -9.57 1.70
CA THR A 53 0.70 -9.59 1.74
C THR A 53 1.27 -8.39 0.98
N VAL A 54 2.03 -7.55 1.67
CA VAL A 54 2.79 -6.43 1.08
C VAL A 54 4.19 -6.90 0.70
N ASN A 55 5.12 -7.00 1.67
CA ASN A 55 6.41 -7.64 1.49
C ASN A 55 6.45 -8.99 2.22
N SER A 56 7.28 -9.92 1.73
CA SER A 56 7.37 -11.28 2.29
C SER A 56 8.78 -11.67 2.74
N TRP A 57 9.76 -10.76 2.64
CA TRP A 57 11.17 -11.07 2.88
C TRP A 57 11.48 -11.57 4.29
N SER A 58 10.69 -11.16 5.28
CA SER A 58 10.92 -11.50 6.69
C SER A 58 10.59 -12.94 7.04
N TRP A 59 9.78 -13.61 6.21
CA TRP A 59 9.47 -15.04 6.31
C TRP A 59 9.97 -15.84 5.09
N GLY A 60 11.01 -15.34 4.41
CA GLY A 60 11.71 -16.05 3.34
C GLY A 60 11.10 -15.95 1.94
N GLY A 61 10.05 -15.15 1.74
CA GLY A 61 9.48 -14.91 0.41
C GLY A 61 10.24 -13.85 -0.40
N GLY A 62 9.98 -13.78 -1.71
CA GLY A 62 10.71 -12.90 -2.64
C GLY A 62 10.24 -11.45 -2.73
N LEU A 63 9.06 -11.11 -2.20
CA LEU A 63 8.47 -9.78 -2.31
C LEU A 63 9.20 -8.77 -1.41
N ARG A 64 9.64 -7.69 -2.05
CA ARG A 64 10.35 -6.55 -1.47
C ARG A 64 9.98 -5.29 -2.25
N PHE A 65 10.11 -4.11 -1.63
CA PHE A 65 9.82 -2.81 -2.24
C PHE A 65 8.35 -2.57 -2.61
N ARG A 66 7.42 -3.23 -1.89
CA ARG A 66 5.98 -3.12 -2.10
C ARG A 66 5.27 -2.16 -1.13
N GLY A 67 5.91 -1.77 -0.05
CA GLY A 67 5.48 -0.67 0.81
C GLY A 67 6.38 0.54 0.61
N TYR A 68 7.08 0.99 1.64
CA TYR A 68 8.09 2.03 1.48
C TYR A 68 9.24 1.58 0.56
N ARG A 69 9.65 2.47 -0.35
CA ARG A 69 10.84 2.28 -1.20
C ARG A 69 11.94 3.24 -0.75
N GLY A 70 12.87 2.70 0.03
CA GLY A 70 14.00 3.47 0.57
C GLY A 70 15.03 3.88 -0.50
N PRO A 71 16.06 4.64 -0.11
CA PRO A 71 17.08 5.17 -1.02
C PRO A 71 17.83 4.10 -1.83
N SER A 72 17.96 2.88 -1.29
CA SER A 72 18.60 1.75 -1.96
C SER A 72 17.75 1.13 -3.07
N CYS A 73 16.46 1.49 -3.17
CA CYS A 73 15.56 0.96 -4.19
C CYS A 73 15.81 1.63 -5.55
N THR A 74 16.24 0.84 -6.52
CA THR A 74 16.48 1.26 -7.91
C THR A 74 15.27 1.03 -8.83
N ILE A 75 14.15 0.55 -8.30
CA ILE A 75 12.95 0.19 -9.06
C ILE A 75 11.91 1.32 -9.00
N GLY A 76 11.21 1.51 -10.12
CA GLY A 76 10.09 2.45 -10.23
C GLY A 76 10.50 3.90 -10.47
N ALA A 77 9.50 4.77 -10.66
CA ALA A 77 9.71 6.19 -10.96
C ALA A 77 10.35 6.95 -9.79
N GLN A 78 11.10 8.01 -10.12
CA GLN A 78 11.71 8.90 -9.12
C GLN A 78 10.66 9.59 -8.23
N GLY A 79 9.50 9.93 -8.78
CA GLY A 79 8.37 10.54 -8.07
C GLY A 79 7.34 9.53 -7.52
N SER A 80 7.68 8.25 -7.42
CA SER A 80 6.76 7.20 -6.96
C SER A 80 6.29 7.45 -5.52
N TYR A 81 4.98 7.32 -5.26
CA TYR A 81 4.40 7.50 -3.92
C TYR A 81 4.92 6.49 -2.88
N HIS A 82 5.44 5.33 -3.30
CA HIS A 82 6.18 4.44 -2.39
C HIS A 82 7.40 5.09 -1.72
N ARG A 83 8.08 6.03 -2.40
CA ARG A 83 9.28 6.71 -1.85
C ARG A 83 8.92 7.73 -0.77
N SER A 84 7.66 8.13 -0.71
CA SER A 84 7.10 9.00 0.34
C SER A 84 6.16 8.24 1.29
N GLY A 85 6.16 6.90 1.24
CA GLY A 85 5.33 6.05 2.11
C GLY A 85 3.82 6.18 1.87
N ARG A 86 3.40 6.62 0.67
CA ARG A 86 2.01 6.90 0.29
C ARG A 86 1.45 5.93 -0.75
N GLY A 87 2.19 4.87 -1.06
CA GLY A 87 1.80 3.85 -2.04
C GLY A 87 1.99 2.44 -1.48
N TRP A 88 1.10 1.54 -1.87
CA TRP A 88 1.11 0.14 -1.47
C TRP A 88 0.89 -0.77 -2.68
N ASP A 89 1.77 -1.75 -2.82
CA ASP A 89 1.61 -2.90 -3.69
C ASP A 89 1.28 -4.10 -2.79
N PHE A 90 0.25 -4.87 -3.10
CA PHE A 90 -0.10 -6.02 -2.28
C PHE A 90 -0.83 -7.11 -3.06
N ASP A 91 -0.77 -8.32 -2.51
CA ASP A 91 -1.55 -9.48 -2.95
C ASP A 91 -2.59 -9.84 -1.88
N VAL A 92 -3.75 -10.33 -2.31
CA VAL A 92 -4.85 -10.74 -1.42
C VAL A 92 -5.07 -12.24 -1.58
N LYS A 93 -4.98 -12.99 -0.49
CA LYS A 93 -5.14 -14.44 -0.54
C LYS A 93 -6.54 -14.81 -1.04
N GLY A 94 -6.59 -15.60 -2.11
CA GLY A 94 -7.85 -16.09 -2.70
C GLY A 94 -8.47 -15.15 -3.73
N MET A 95 -7.83 -14.02 -4.04
CA MET A 95 -8.30 -13.11 -5.10
C MET A 95 -7.15 -12.74 -6.05
N THR A 96 -7.47 -12.66 -7.34
CA THR A 96 -6.57 -12.02 -8.31
C THR A 96 -6.58 -10.51 -8.12
N ALA A 97 -5.50 -9.83 -8.53
CA ALA A 97 -5.44 -8.37 -8.44
C ALA A 97 -6.60 -7.68 -9.19
N GLU A 98 -7.10 -8.26 -10.28
CA GLU A 98 -8.23 -7.71 -11.01
C GLU A 98 -9.56 -7.85 -10.26
N GLN A 99 -9.76 -8.97 -9.56
CA GLN A 99 -10.91 -9.13 -8.67
C GLN A 99 -10.89 -8.11 -7.54
N VAL A 100 -9.72 -7.89 -6.92
CA VAL A 100 -9.58 -6.89 -5.84
C VAL A 100 -9.83 -5.47 -6.37
N ARG A 101 -9.26 -5.10 -7.52
CA ARG A 101 -9.53 -3.81 -8.16
C ARG A 101 -11.01 -3.61 -8.46
N THR A 102 -11.65 -4.64 -9.00
CA THR A 102 -13.09 -4.61 -9.32
C THR A 102 -13.92 -4.39 -8.04
N GLU A 103 -13.62 -5.12 -6.97
CA GLU A 103 -14.31 -5.00 -5.69
C GLU A 103 -14.15 -3.61 -5.07
N ILE A 104 -12.90 -3.11 -4.96
CA ILE A 104 -12.60 -1.78 -4.44
C ILE A 104 -13.29 -0.71 -5.28
N LYS A 105 -13.29 -0.85 -6.61
CA LYS A 105 -13.89 0.14 -7.51
C LYS A 105 -15.41 0.16 -7.42
N ALA A 106 -16.05 -1.01 -7.31
CA ALA A 106 -17.49 -1.13 -7.12
C ALA A 106 -17.96 -0.53 -5.80
N ASN A 107 -17.09 -0.53 -4.78
CA ASN A 107 -17.39 -0.04 -3.44
C ASN A 107 -16.57 1.21 -3.07
N GLN A 108 -16.16 2.01 -4.06
CA GLN A 108 -15.25 3.15 -3.88
C GLN A 108 -15.76 4.24 -2.91
N ASP A 109 -17.06 4.28 -2.63
CA ASP A 109 -17.69 5.22 -1.70
C ASP A 109 -17.76 4.67 -0.26
N ASN A 110 -17.26 3.46 -0.01
CA ASN A 110 -17.13 2.91 1.33
C ASN A 110 -16.10 3.73 2.14
N GLU A 111 -16.48 4.11 3.37
CA GLU A 111 -15.62 4.91 4.26
C GLU A 111 -14.25 4.30 4.54
N LEU A 112 -14.11 2.98 4.51
CA LEU A 112 -12.84 2.28 4.71
C LEU A 112 -11.91 2.37 3.49
N LEU A 113 -12.45 2.69 2.31
CA LEU A 113 -11.70 2.76 1.05
C LEU A 113 -11.44 4.20 0.59
N LYS A 114 -11.95 5.20 1.31
CA LYS A 114 -11.89 6.61 0.92
C LYS A 114 -10.47 7.16 0.76
N LEU A 115 -9.47 6.56 1.40
CA LEU A 115 -8.10 7.08 1.30
C LEU A 115 -7.40 6.64 0.00
N ILE A 116 -7.97 5.67 -0.72
CA ILE A 116 -7.49 5.30 -2.05
C ILE A 116 -7.89 6.39 -3.03
N GLN A 117 -6.91 6.93 -3.76
CA GLN A 117 -7.16 7.86 -4.85
C GLN A 117 -6.88 7.23 -6.20
N ARG A 118 -5.80 6.44 -6.32
CA ARG A 118 -5.40 5.87 -7.62
C ARG A 118 -5.07 4.40 -7.50
N MET A 119 -5.24 3.67 -8.60
CA MET A 119 -4.89 2.26 -8.72
C MET A 119 -4.24 1.95 -10.07
N GLU A 120 -3.18 1.15 -10.10
CA GLU A 120 -2.62 0.65 -11.36
C GLU A 120 -3.48 -0.49 -11.93
N LYS A 121 -3.73 -0.47 -13.24
CA LYS A 121 -4.37 -1.56 -13.99
C LYS A 121 -3.32 -2.39 -14.73
N LYS A 122 -3.71 -3.62 -15.10
CA LYS A 122 -2.89 -4.55 -15.91
C LYS A 122 -1.56 -4.98 -15.27
N VAL A 123 -1.48 -4.94 -13.95
CA VAL A 123 -0.42 -5.54 -13.14
C VAL A 123 -0.97 -6.73 -12.34
N THR A 124 -0.09 -7.66 -11.96
CA THR A 124 -0.47 -8.90 -11.25
C THR A 124 -0.62 -8.74 -9.74
N TRP A 125 -0.20 -7.59 -9.19
CA TRP A 125 -0.46 -7.14 -7.82
C TRP A 125 -1.50 -6.01 -7.82
N VAL A 126 -1.99 -5.63 -6.65
CA VAL A 126 -2.81 -4.43 -6.48
C VAL A 126 -1.91 -3.29 -6.07
N HIS A 127 -1.85 -2.23 -6.88
CA HIS A 127 -1.24 -0.96 -6.50
C HIS A 127 -2.33 0.02 -6.09
N VAL A 128 -2.16 0.69 -4.95
CA VAL A 128 -2.96 1.84 -4.52
C VAL A 128 -2.05 2.96 -4.06
N ASP A 129 -2.44 4.21 -4.31
CA ASP A 129 -1.77 5.37 -3.71
C ASP A 129 -2.72 6.55 -3.46
N MET A 130 -2.18 7.53 -2.74
CA MET A 130 -2.84 8.79 -2.36
C MET A 130 -2.51 9.96 -3.30
N GLY A 131 -2.16 9.68 -4.56
CA GLY A 131 -1.84 10.74 -5.50
C GLY A 131 -3.04 11.53 -5.98
N ASP A 132 -2.81 12.77 -6.40
CA ASP A 132 -3.89 13.70 -6.72
C ASP A 132 -4.73 13.20 -7.90
N LEU A 133 -6.04 13.32 -7.73
CA LEU A 133 -7.02 13.17 -8.80
C LEU A 133 -7.03 14.46 -9.64
N LYS A 134 -7.02 14.30 -10.97
CA LYS A 134 -7.26 15.43 -11.88
C LYS A 134 -8.74 15.81 -11.85
N GLU A 135 -9.03 17.07 -12.15
CA GLU A 135 -10.40 17.56 -12.27
C GLU A 135 -11.22 16.68 -13.22
N GLY A 136 -12.45 16.34 -12.79
CA GLY A 136 -13.36 15.47 -13.54
C GLY A 136 -13.06 13.97 -13.47
N GLN A 137 -12.03 13.53 -12.73
CA GLN A 137 -11.78 12.11 -12.51
C GLN A 137 -12.75 11.50 -11.50
N ASN A 138 -13.09 10.23 -11.72
CA ASN A 138 -13.86 9.42 -10.77
C ASN A 138 -13.16 9.34 -9.41
N ARG A 139 -13.93 8.95 -8.39
CA ARG A 139 -13.47 8.81 -7.01
C ARG A 139 -12.17 8.02 -6.82
N ILE A 140 -11.97 6.99 -7.65
CA ILE A 140 -10.68 6.28 -7.80
C ILE A 140 -10.25 6.28 -9.28
N TYR A 141 -9.04 6.76 -9.57
CA TYR A 141 -8.48 6.80 -10.93
C TYR A 141 -7.65 5.55 -11.26
N LEU A 142 -7.98 4.87 -12.36
CA LEU A 142 -7.23 3.71 -12.86
C LEU A 142 -6.21 4.12 -13.94
N PHE A 143 -4.92 3.87 -13.68
CA PHE A 143 -3.81 4.26 -14.56
C PHE A 143 -2.91 3.08 -14.94
N ASN A 144 -2.11 3.21 -16.00
CA ASN A 144 -1.09 2.20 -16.33
C ASN A 144 0.18 2.48 -15.50
N PRO A 145 0.90 1.43 -15.06
CA PRO A 145 2.16 1.57 -14.32
C PRO A 145 3.24 2.34 -15.09
#